data_AF-J9E5X0-F1
#
_entry.id   AF-J9E5X0-F1
#
_cell.length_a   1.000
_cell.length_b   1.000
_cell.length_c   1.000
_cell.angle_alpha   90.00
_cell.angle_beta   90.00
_cell.angle_gamma   90.00
#
_symmetry.space_group_name_H-M   'P 1'
#
loop_
_entity.id
_entity.type
_entity.pdbx_description
1 polymer ?
#
loop_
_entity_poly.entity_id
_entity_poly.type
_entity_poly.pdbx_seq_one_letter_code
_entity_poly.pdbx_strand_id
1 'polypeptide(L)'
;MSGENQPTFRKSLQTQANSCVWTHLDDTICLWNCETGDVINSVSTPTAARSISLSYSGNLIAFTTIKMTQNVASLFIYDIRDGSQMSGENQPTFRKSLQTQANSCVWTHLDDTICV
;
A
#
# COMPACT_ATOMS: atom_id res chain seq x y z
N MET A 1 -3.84 16.48 -24.06
CA MET A 1 -2.37 16.60 -24.16
C MET A 1 -1.90 17.41 -22.97
N SER A 2 -1.35 16.76 -21.96
CA SER A 2 -0.52 17.41 -20.94
C SER A 2 0.48 16.38 -20.46
N GLY A 3 1.64 16.41 -21.12
CA GLY A 3 2.79 15.67 -20.67
C GLY A 3 3.35 16.34 -19.42
N GLU A 4 3.54 15.56 -18.37
CA GLU A 4 4.52 15.88 -17.35
C GLU A 4 5.58 14.78 -17.34
N ASN A 5 6.79 15.20 -17.66
CA ASN A 5 8.01 14.44 -17.66
C ASN A 5 8.49 14.36 -16.20
N GLN A 6 8.19 13.26 -15.50
CA GLN A 6 8.80 12.95 -14.21
C GLN A 6 9.55 11.61 -14.28
N PRO A 7 10.73 11.52 -13.65
CA PRO A 7 11.57 10.33 -13.71
C PRO A 7 10.78 9.11 -13.27
N THR A 8 10.86 8.02 -14.05
CA THR A 8 10.24 6.72 -13.79
C THR A 8 10.81 6.09 -12.52
N PHE A 9 10.39 6.60 -11.36
CA PHE A 9 10.59 5.94 -10.08
C PHE A 9 9.43 4.96 -9.88
N ARG A 10 9.77 3.70 -9.57
CA ARG A 10 8.84 2.57 -9.46
C ARG A 10 7.52 2.96 -8.78
N LYS A 11 6.46 3.16 -9.57
CA LYS A 11 5.09 3.12 -9.08
C LYS A 11 4.69 1.64 -9.06
N SER A 12 4.55 1.04 -7.88
CA SER A 12 3.93 -0.29 -7.80
C SER A 12 2.43 -0.08 -7.96
N LEU A 13 1.94 -0.24 -9.19
CA LEU A 13 0.52 -0.28 -9.51
C LEU A 13 0.07 -1.74 -9.39
N GLN A 14 -0.78 -2.03 -8.39
CA GLN A 14 -1.48 -3.30 -8.31
C GLN A 14 -2.95 -3.04 -8.63
N THR A 15 -3.43 -3.64 -9.70
CA THR A 15 -4.85 -3.63 -10.06
C THR A 15 -5.44 -5.00 -9.79
N GLN A 16 -6.61 -5.05 -9.16
CA GLN A 16 -7.44 -6.24 -9.17
C GLN A 16 -8.87 -5.85 -9.49
N ALA A 17 -9.41 -6.43 -10.58
CA ALA A 17 -10.75 -6.30 -11.12
C ALA A 17 -11.33 -4.87 -11.13
N ASN A 18 -11.68 -4.33 -9.96
CA ASN A 18 -12.44 -3.08 -9.79
C ASN A 18 -11.70 -2.03 -8.95
N SER A 19 -10.62 -2.41 -8.25
CA SER A 19 -9.87 -1.51 -7.35
C SER A 19 -8.40 -1.39 -7.77
N CYS A 20 -7.91 -0.16 -7.73
CA CYS A 20 -6.59 0.23 -8.19
C CYS A 20 -5.86 0.87 -7.00
N VAL A 21 -4.69 0.34 -6.61
CA VAL A 21 -3.86 0.95 -5.56
C VAL A 21 -2.52 1.37 -6.13
N TRP A 22 -2.09 2.57 -5.75
CA TRP A 22 -0.79 3.10 -6.11
C TRP A 22 -0.18 3.89 -4.97
N THR A 23 1.13 3.83 -4.86
CA THR A 23 1.92 4.67 -3.96
C THR A 23 2.43 5.89 -4.68
N HIS A 24 2.41 7.01 -3.97
CA HIS A 24 3.11 8.23 -4.35
C HIS A 24 4.42 8.36 -3.57
N LEU A 25 5.37 9.11 -4.12
CA LEU A 25 6.66 9.37 -3.49
C LEU A 25 6.55 10.23 -2.22
N ASP A 26 5.43 10.95 -2.07
CA ASP A 26 5.15 11.82 -0.91
C ASP A 26 4.56 11.02 0.28
N ASP A 27 5.09 9.82 0.53
CA ASP A 27 4.68 8.90 1.59
C ASP A 27 3.17 8.58 1.67
N THR A 28 2.47 8.79 0.56
CA THR A 28 1.02 8.70 0.48
C THR A 28 0.62 7.50 -0.37
N ILE A 29 -0.33 6.71 0.14
CA ILE A 29 -0.92 5.58 -0.55
C ILE A 29 -2.34 5.96 -0.93
N CYS A 30 -2.65 5.90 -2.21
CA CYS A 30 -3.98 6.24 -2.70
C CYS A 30 -4.70 4.97 -3.20
N LEU A 31 -5.90 4.75 -2.69
CA LEU A 31 -6.84 3.73 -3.15
C LEU A 31 -7.87 4.37 -4.05
N TRP A 32 -7.99 3.84 -5.27
CA TRP A 32 -8.84 4.37 -6.33
C TRP A 32 -9.80 3.28 -6.80
N ASN A 33 -11.05 3.67 -7.06
CA ASN A 33 -11.99 2.81 -7.75
C ASN A 33 -11.72 2.88 -9.26
N CYS A 34 -11.42 1.75 -9.90
CA CYS A 34 -11.16 1.73 -11.34
C CYS A 34 -12.45 1.90 -12.16
N GLU A 35 -13.63 1.57 -11.61
CA GLU A 35 -14.93 1.65 -12.31
C GLU A 35 -15.51 3.07 -12.30
N THR A 36 -15.40 3.79 -11.18
CA THR A 36 -15.94 5.16 -11.05
C THR A 36 -14.90 6.25 -11.31
N GLY A 37 -13.60 5.92 -11.21
CA GLY A 37 -12.52 6.90 -11.33
C GLY A 37 -12.33 7.78 -10.09
N ASP A 38 -13.06 7.50 -9.01
CA ASP A 38 -12.98 8.28 -7.77
C ASP A 38 -11.89 7.75 -6.84
N VAL A 39 -11.29 8.67 -6.09
CA VAL A 39 -10.39 8.35 -4.97
C VAL A 39 -11.24 7.84 -3.81
N ILE A 40 -11.12 6.55 -3.50
CA ILE A 40 -11.82 5.94 -2.36
C ILE A 40 -11.16 6.41 -1.07
N ASN A 41 -9.82 6.41 -1.02
CA ASN A 41 -9.10 6.82 0.18
C ASN A 41 -7.63 7.21 -0.10
N SER A 42 -7.05 7.98 0.80
CA SER A 42 -5.64 8.37 0.79
C SER A 42 -5.04 8.23 2.19
N VAL A 43 -4.10 7.32 2.34
CA VAL A 43 -3.37 7.08 3.59
C VAL A 43 -2.04 7.82 3.53
N SER A 44 -1.84 8.81 4.40
CA SER A 44 -0.51 9.40 4.59
C SER A 44 0.23 8.60 5.65
N THR A 45 1.34 7.99 5.25
CA THR A 45 2.21 7.25 6.15
C THR A 45 3.45 8.09 6.44
N PRO A 46 4.08 7.96 7.63
CA PRO A 46 5.29 8.73 7.95
C PRO A 46 6.55 8.21 7.24
N THR A 47 6.44 7.20 6.37
CA THR A 47 7.59 6.58 5.70
C THR A 47 7.16 5.98 4.38
N ALA A 48 7.93 6.26 3.33
CA ALA A 48 7.71 5.74 1.99
C ALA A 48 7.51 4.21 1.98
N ALA A 49 6.38 3.81 1.39
CA ALA A 49 6.11 2.41 1.11
C ALA A 49 6.95 1.93 -0.08
N ARG A 50 7.59 0.78 0.06
CA ARG A 50 8.47 0.19 -0.97
C ARG A 50 7.72 -0.71 -1.94
N SER A 51 6.78 -1.49 -1.41
CA SER A 51 5.97 -2.44 -2.16
C SER A 51 4.59 -2.46 -1.57
N ILE A 52 3.59 -2.59 -2.43
CA ILE A 52 2.19 -2.76 -2.07
C ILE A 52 1.73 -4.09 -2.66
N SER A 53 0.86 -4.76 -1.93
CA SER A 53 0.18 -5.96 -2.38
C SER A 53 -1.28 -5.88 -1.97
N LEU A 54 -2.17 -6.09 -2.94
CA LEU A 54 -3.61 -6.17 -2.70
C LEU A 54 -3.99 -7.63 -2.49
N SER A 55 -4.80 -7.89 -1.47
CA SER A 55 -5.41 -9.20 -1.23
C SER A 55 -6.30 -9.60 -2.41
N TYR A 56 -6.39 -10.90 -2.68
CA TYR A 56 -7.19 -11.44 -3.78
C TYR A 56 -8.69 -11.20 -3.59
N SER A 57 -9.17 -11.15 -2.34
CA SER A 57 -10.56 -10.76 -2.05
C SER A 57 -10.82 -9.25 -2.17
N GLY A 58 -9.77 -8.45 -2.40
CA GLY A 58 -9.86 -7.00 -2.50
C GLY A 58 -10.16 -6.29 -1.19
N ASN A 59 -10.24 -7.01 -0.06
CA ASN A 59 -10.60 -6.43 1.25
C ASN A 59 -9.38 -5.93 2.05
N LEU A 60 -8.19 -6.42 1.76
CA LEU A 60 -6.98 -6.09 2.50
C LEU A 60 -5.92 -5.49 1.59
N ILE A 61 -5.19 -4.51 2.12
CA ILE A 61 -3.99 -3.96 1.51
C ILE A 61 -2.83 -4.25 2.43
N ALA A 62 -1.80 -4.90 1.91
CA ALA A 62 -0.52 -5.03 2.56
C ALA A 62 0.49 -4.10 1.91
N PHE A 63 1.31 -3.43 2.69
CA PHE A 63 2.47 -2.73 2.17
C PHE A 63 3.64 -2.78 3.14
N THR A 64 4.84 -2.66 2.59
CA THR A 64 6.07 -2.64 3.36
C THR A 64 6.69 -1.25 3.35
N THR A 65 7.19 -0.81 4.49
CA THR A 65 7.93 0.43 4.59
C THR A 65 9.43 0.22 4.43
N ILE A 66 10.09 1.24 3.90
CA ILE A 66 11.55 1.29 3.81
C ILE A 66 12.14 1.46 5.21
N LYS A 67 13.27 0.80 5.47
CA LYS A 67 14.08 1.12 6.64
C LYS A 67 14.65 2.53 6.45
N MET A 68 14.16 3.48 7.24
CA MET A 68 14.70 4.84 7.30
C MET A 68 15.57 4.98 8.55
N THR A 69 16.37 6.04 8.61
CA THR A 69 17.34 6.29 9.69
C THR A 69 16.74 6.24 11.09
N GLN A 70 15.43 6.56 11.22
CA GLN A 70 14.69 6.53 12.49
C GLN A 70 13.63 5.40 12.58
N ASN A 71 13.21 4.81 11.46
CA ASN A 71 12.10 3.84 11.42
C ASN A 71 12.55 2.47 10.95
N VAL A 72 12.21 1.44 11.72
CA VAL A 72 12.40 0.04 11.34
C VAL A 72 11.46 -0.33 10.19
N ALA A 73 11.98 -1.09 9.22
CA ALA A 73 11.16 -1.65 8.15
C ALA A 73 10.02 -2.46 8.79
N SER A 74 8.79 -2.17 8.40
CA SER A 74 7.61 -2.85 8.93
C SER A 74 6.67 -3.21 7.80
N LEU A 75 6.04 -4.36 7.92
CA LEU A 75 4.88 -4.75 7.13
C LEU A 75 3.64 -4.20 7.83
N PHE A 76 2.80 -3.54 7.06
CA PHE A 76 1.51 -3.05 7.50
C PHE A 76 0.41 -3.70 6.67
N ILE A 77 -0.70 -4.05 7.33
CA ILE A 77 -1.91 -4.53 6.71
C ILE A 77 -3.06 -3.61 7.15
N TYR A 78 -3.82 -3.16 6.18
CA TYR A 78 -5.00 -2.32 6.33
C TYR A 78 -6.21 -3.04 5.73
N ASP A 79 -7.35 -2.99 6.41
CA ASP A 79 -8.64 -3.38 5.83
C ASP A 79 -9.24 -2.19 5.08
N ILE A 80 -9.58 -2.39 3.80
CA ILE A 80 -10.14 -1.32 2.97
C ILE A 80 -11.59 -0.99 3.30
N ARG A 81 -12.30 -1.92 3.97
CA ARG A 81 -13.69 -1.72 4.39
C ARG A 81 -13.75 -0.78 5.59
N ASP A 82 -12.67 -0.72 6.37
CA ASP A 82 -12.55 0.18 7.49
C ASP A 82 -11.88 1.49 7.05
N GLY A 83 -12.71 2.44 6.61
CA GLY A 83 -12.27 3.78 6.23
C GLY A 83 -11.53 4.53 7.36
N SER A 84 -11.71 4.15 8.63
CA SER A 84 -11.02 4.77 9.78
C SER A 84 -9.54 4.37 9.87
N GLN A 85 -9.18 3.19 9.38
CA GLN A 85 -7.78 2.78 9.31
C GLN A 85 -7.05 3.50 8.17
N MET A 86 -7.76 3.78 7.08
CA MET A 86 -7.20 4.49 5.93
C MET A 86 -7.10 6.01 6.14
N SER A 87 -7.90 6.62 7.02
CA SER A 87 -7.73 8.03 7.41
C SER A 87 -6.55 8.29 8.36
N GLY A 88 -5.87 7.23 8.84
CA GLY A 88 -4.73 7.33 9.75
C GLY A 88 -5.10 7.63 11.21
N GLU A 89 -6.38 7.70 11.55
CA GLU A 89 -6.85 7.85 12.94
C GLU A 89 -6.69 6.56 13.74
N ASN A 90 -6.76 5.41 13.08
CA ASN A 90 -6.77 4.12 13.74
C ASN A 90 -5.50 3.30 13.43
N GLN A 91 -5.07 2.47 14.38
CA GLN A 91 -3.89 1.61 14.20
C GLN A 91 -4.13 0.61 13.05
N PRO A 92 -3.09 0.26 12.27
CA PRO A 92 -3.20 -0.74 11.21
C PRO A 92 -3.75 -2.06 11.77
N THR A 93 -4.58 -2.78 10.99
CA THR A 93 -5.14 -4.09 11.40
C THR A 93 -4.04 -5.03 11.86
N PHE A 94 -2.90 -4.99 11.18
CA PHE A 94 -1.73 -5.77 11.53
C PHE A 94 -0.45 -4.99 11.22
N ARG A 95 0.49 -5.04 12.15
CA ARG A 95 1.84 -4.51 11.99
C ARG A 95 2.86 -5.54 12.42
N LYS A 96 3.81 -5.84 11.54
CA LYS A 96 4.96 -6.70 11.85
C LYS A 96 6.24 -5.98 11.52
N SER A 97 7.11 -5.81 12.51
CA SER A 97 8.46 -5.30 12.28
C SER A 97 9.29 -6.38 11.57
N LEU A 98 10.03 -5.97 10.55
CA LEU A 98 10.94 -6.83 9.80
C LEU A 98 12.38 -6.51 10.23
N GLN A 99 13.16 -7.57 10.50
CA GLN A 99 14.59 -7.43 10.84
C GLN A 99 15.42 -6.93 9.65
N THR A 100 15.09 -7.45 8.46
CA THR A 100 15.67 -7.07 7.19
C THR A 100 14.62 -6.36 6.34
N GLN A 101 15.06 -5.40 5.53
CA GLN A 101 14.16 -4.69 4.63
C GLN A 101 13.61 -5.67 3.58
N ALA A 102 12.28 -5.74 3.47
CA ALA A 102 11.62 -6.47 2.39
C ALA A 102 11.60 -5.62 1.12
N ASN A 103 12.05 -6.20 0.00
CA ASN A 103 12.09 -5.53 -1.29
C ASN A 103 10.79 -5.70 -2.10
N SER A 104 9.99 -6.69 -1.75
CA SER A 104 8.75 -7.03 -2.44
C SER A 104 7.81 -7.68 -1.43
N CYS A 105 6.52 -7.45 -1.57
CA CYS A 105 5.51 -8.15 -0.79
C CYS A 105 4.46 -8.72 -1.74
N VAL A 106 4.06 -9.96 -1.53
CA VAL A 106 3.05 -10.63 -2.34
C VAL A 106 2.15 -11.49 -1.47
N TRP A 107 0.83 -11.39 -1.70
CA TRP A 107 -0.15 -12.30 -1.13
C TRP A 107 -0.06 -13.67 -1.83
N THR A 108 -0.13 -14.72 -1.03
CA THR A 108 -0.13 -16.12 -1.44
C THR A 108 -1.26 -16.85 -0.73
N HIS A 109 -1.68 -18.00 -1.28
CA HIS A 109 -2.79 -18.79 -0.75
C HIS A 109 -4.10 -18.00 -0.64
N LEU A 110 -4.51 -17.34 -1.74
CA LEU A 110 -5.59 -16.35 -1.81
C LEU A 110 -5.32 -15.12 -0.95
N ASP A 111 -5.41 -15.25 0.37
CA ASP A 111 -5.33 -14.16 1.37
C ASP A 111 -4.69 -14.59 2.69
N ASP A 112 -4.24 -15.85 2.81
CA ASP A 112 -3.88 -16.43 4.11
C ASP A 112 -2.41 -16.19 4.47
N THR A 113 -1.55 -15.92 3.48
CA THR A 113 -0.10 -15.77 3.72
C THR A 113 0.49 -14.63 2.89
N ILE A 114 1.20 -13.71 3.55
CA ILE A 114 2.03 -12.70 2.89
C ILE A 114 3.48 -13.18 2.87
N CYS A 115 4.07 -13.19 1.68
CA CYS A 115 5.51 -13.37 1.48
C CYS A 115 6.18 -12.00 1.31
N VAL A 116 7.25 -11.76 2.07
CA VAL A 116 8.00 -10.49 2.16
C VAL A 116 9.50 -10.74 2.13
#